data_AF-A0A925JWR5-F1
#
_entry.id   AF-A0A925JWR5-F1
#
_cell.length_a   1.000
_cell.length_b   1.000
_cell.length_c   1.000
_cell.angle_alpha   90.00
_cell.angle_beta   90.00
_cell.angle_gamma   90.00
#
_symmetry.space_group_name_H-M   'P 1'
#
loop_
_entity.id
_entity.type
_entity.pdbx_description
1 polymer ?
#
loop_
_entity_poly.entity_id
_entity_poly.type
_entity_poly.pdbx_seq_one_letter_code
_entity_poly.pdbx_strand_id
1 'polypeptide(L)'
;MTILWNSALKQKPTLFFPSPCCPEHITFYRKEDDADWFNLYHYYDPLLEPELRETFRRIQEERGFSKCGTTHLQIKVRFQRPRPFQVATLLGKQGVRPLRSISAGSSALCSGHAFQALLSLGAVAEYVYLNNIPLTSSSHKALRQLAVDIGDRRVFAAIHNPSDNIASWILAMSLADHVFRIREVKRWLWTAIVKQSLVYRVVEQEEAFASSLHLLREVAGDIRFVAH
;
A
#
# COMPACT_ATOMS: atom_id res chain seq x y z
N MET A 1 -6.53 9.12 -18.23
CA MET A 1 -6.35 7.99 -17.29
C MET A 1 -7.13 8.13 -15.97
N THR A 2 -7.37 9.33 -15.41
CA THR A 2 -7.98 9.49 -14.06
C THR A 2 -9.43 8.98 -13.93
N ILE A 3 -10.22 9.02 -15.02
CA ILE A 3 -11.64 8.65 -14.99
C ILE A 3 -11.85 7.15 -14.72
N LEU A 4 -10.86 6.30 -15.04
CA LEU A 4 -10.98 4.84 -14.88
C LEU A 4 -10.88 4.38 -13.42
N TRP A 5 -10.33 5.19 -12.52
CA TRP A 5 -10.04 4.74 -11.15
C TRP A 5 -11.20 4.93 -10.18
N ASN A 6 -12.11 5.88 -10.45
CA ASN A 6 -13.25 6.14 -9.57
C ASN A 6 -14.27 4.98 -9.58
N SER A 7 -14.33 4.17 -10.64
CA SER A 7 -15.16 2.97 -10.66
C SER A 7 -14.61 1.89 -9.71
N ALA A 8 -13.28 1.79 -9.56
CA ALA A 8 -12.64 0.86 -8.63
C ALA A 8 -12.99 1.17 -7.16
N LEU A 9 -13.28 2.43 -6.81
CA LEU A 9 -13.74 2.79 -5.46
C LEU A 9 -15.06 2.12 -5.06
N LYS A 10 -15.94 1.86 -6.03
CA LYS A 10 -17.24 1.21 -5.82
C LYS A 10 -17.16 -0.31 -5.88
N GLN A 11 -15.98 -0.86 -6.12
CA GLN A 11 -15.75 -2.30 -6.08
C GLN A 11 -15.37 -2.72 -4.66
N LYS A 12 -15.68 -3.97 -4.32
CA LYS A 12 -15.17 -4.60 -3.10
C LYS A 12 -13.69 -4.96 -3.29
N PRO A 13 -12.87 -4.90 -2.23
CA PRO A 13 -11.52 -5.45 -2.26
C PRO A 13 -11.50 -6.89 -2.78
N THR A 14 -10.40 -7.26 -3.42
CA THR A 14 -10.17 -8.66 -3.78
C THR A 14 -9.89 -9.43 -2.49
N LEU A 15 -10.93 -10.04 -1.92
CA LEU A 15 -10.82 -10.82 -0.70
C LEU A 15 -10.51 -12.28 -1.01
N PHE A 16 -9.67 -12.88 -0.17
CA PHE A 16 -9.48 -14.32 -0.19
C PHE A 16 -10.60 -15.05 0.55
N PHE A 17 -11.07 -14.48 1.65
CA PHE A 17 -12.24 -14.95 2.37
C PHE A 17 -13.45 -14.13 1.94
N PRO A 18 -14.36 -14.68 1.12
CA PRO A 18 -15.54 -13.92 0.70
C PRO A 18 -16.39 -13.58 1.92
N SER A 19 -16.42 -12.29 2.26
CA SER A 19 -17.32 -11.77 3.29
C SER A 19 -18.47 -11.03 2.59
N PRO A 20 -19.74 -11.48 2.74
CA PRO A 20 -20.87 -10.78 2.14
C PRO A 20 -20.96 -9.33 2.66
N CYS A 21 -20.51 -9.10 3.88
CA CYS A 21 -20.49 -7.82 4.56
C CYS A 21 -19.23 -6.99 4.30
N CYS A 22 -18.32 -7.42 3.41
CA CYS A 22 -17.14 -6.62 3.06
C CYS A 22 -17.57 -5.28 2.42
N PRO A 23 -17.13 -4.13 2.99
CA PRO A 23 -17.42 -2.82 2.41
C PRO A 23 -16.74 -2.60 1.05
N GLU A 24 -17.19 -1.58 0.32
CA GLU A 24 -16.51 -1.09 -0.89
C GLU A 24 -15.21 -0.35 -0.53
N HIS A 25 -14.28 -0.25 -1.49
CA HIS A 25 -13.01 0.47 -1.32
C HIS A 25 -13.18 1.90 -0.80
N ILE A 26 -14.25 2.61 -1.19
CA ILE A 26 -14.54 3.97 -0.69
C ILE A 26 -14.74 4.02 0.83
N THR A 27 -15.35 2.99 1.42
CA THR A 27 -15.58 2.91 2.86
C THR A 27 -14.27 2.67 3.60
N PHE A 28 -13.42 1.78 3.09
CA PHE A 28 -12.07 1.58 3.62
C PHE A 28 -11.24 2.86 3.54
N TYR A 29 -11.23 3.51 2.38
CA TYR A 29 -10.48 4.75 2.15
C TYR A 29 -10.82 5.82 3.19
N ARG A 30 -12.11 6.02 3.48
CA ARG A 30 -12.56 7.02 4.46
C ARG A 30 -12.02 6.73 5.85
N LYS A 31 -12.12 5.48 6.30
CA LYS A 31 -11.62 5.06 7.63
C LYS A 31 -10.10 5.11 7.74
N GLU A 32 -9.39 4.78 6.65
CA GLU A 32 -7.93 4.81 6.63
C GLU A 32 -7.36 6.22 6.71
N ASP A 33 -8.09 7.19 6.20
CA ASP A 33 -7.69 8.59 6.28
C ASP A 33 -7.79 9.17 7.72
N ASP A 34 -8.57 8.51 8.58
CA ASP A 34 -8.68 8.76 10.03
C ASP A 34 -7.67 7.91 10.85
N ALA A 35 -6.63 7.36 10.19
CA ALA A 35 -5.55 6.56 10.78
C ALA A 35 -5.95 5.18 11.35
N ASP A 36 -7.14 4.68 11.04
CA ASP A 36 -7.61 3.38 11.53
C ASP A 36 -7.39 2.23 10.53
N TRP A 37 -6.12 1.92 10.23
CA TRP A 37 -5.79 1.01 9.12
C TRP A 37 -6.06 -0.46 9.46
N PHE A 38 -5.58 -0.92 10.61
CA PHE A 38 -5.58 -2.34 10.93
C PHE A 38 -6.90 -2.82 11.52
N ASN A 39 -7.75 -1.95 12.08
CA ASN A 39 -9.10 -2.38 12.51
C ASN A 39 -9.95 -2.91 11.36
N LEU A 40 -9.60 -2.55 10.11
CA LEU A 40 -10.27 -3.05 8.91
C LEU A 40 -9.80 -4.45 8.49
N TYR A 41 -8.74 -4.99 9.11
CA TYR A 41 -8.14 -6.27 8.74
C TYR A 41 -9.11 -7.45 8.90
N HIS A 42 -10.08 -7.37 9.81
CA HIS A 42 -11.09 -8.42 10.00
C HIS A 42 -11.93 -8.72 8.75
N TYR A 43 -12.05 -7.77 7.82
CA TYR A 43 -12.69 -8.01 6.53
C TYR A 43 -11.82 -8.81 5.56
N TYR A 44 -10.49 -8.76 5.72
CA TYR A 44 -9.54 -9.50 4.88
C TYR A 44 -9.32 -10.92 5.38
N ASP A 45 -9.29 -11.11 6.70
CA ASP A 45 -9.13 -12.41 7.35
C ASP A 45 -10.03 -12.50 8.60
N PRO A 46 -11.30 -12.91 8.41
CA PRO A 46 -12.22 -13.06 9.53
C PRO A 46 -11.87 -14.25 10.43
N LEU A 47 -11.05 -15.19 9.93
CA LEU A 47 -10.68 -16.42 10.64
C LEU A 47 -9.45 -16.25 11.53
N LEU A 48 -8.69 -15.15 11.39
CA LEU A 48 -7.56 -14.89 12.28
C LEU A 48 -8.07 -14.67 13.71
N GLU A 49 -7.52 -15.43 14.66
CA GLU A 49 -7.85 -15.31 16.10
C GLU A 49 -7.83 -13.85 16.58
N PRO A 50 -8.85 -13.39 17.33
CA PRO A 50 -8.96 -11.99 17.77
C PRO A 50 -7.73 -11.48 18.54
N GLU A 51 -7.15 -12.30 19.43
CA GLU A 51 -5.97 -11.95 20.22
C GLU A 51 -4.74 -11.77 19.34
N LEU A 52 -4.59 -12.61 18.32
CA LEU A 52 -3.49 -12.51 17.37
C LEU A 52 -3.66 -11.29 16.46
N ARG A 53 -4.89 -11.00 16.04
CA ARG A 53 -5.23 -9.79 15.27
C ARG A 53 -4.91 -8.52 16.05
N GLU A 54 -5.26 -8.49 17.33
CA GLU A 54 -4.93 -7.38 18.23
C GLU A 54 -3.41 -7.23 18.40
N THR A 55 -2.70 -8.35 18.52
CA THR A 55 -1.23 -8.35 18.53
C THR A 55 -0.67 -7.74 17.24
N PHE A 56 -1.22 -8.11 16.08
CA PHE A 56 -0.78 -7.54 14.80
C PHE A 56 -1.07 -6.04 14.69
N ARG A 57 -2.23 -5.57 15.17
CA ARG A 57 -2.55 -4.14 15.26
C ARG A 57 -1.50 -3.39 16.08
N ARG A 58 -1.19 -3.90 17.28
CA ARG A 58 -0.17 -3.30 18.14
C ARG A 58 1.21 -3.27 17.50
N ILE A 59 1.63 -4.36 16.86
CA ILE A 59 2.91 -4.40 16.14
C ILE A 59 2.94 -3.38 14.98
N GLN A 60 1.84 -3.26 14.24
CA GLN A 60 1.70 -2.28 13.16
C GLN A 60 1.85 -0.83 13.67
N GLU A 61 1.22 -0.50 14.80
CA GLU A 61 1.29 0.83 15.41
C GLU A 61 2.65 1.10 16.05
N GLU A 62 3.13 0.22 16.92
CA GLU A 62 4.35 0.42 17.71
C GLU A 62 5.61 0.37 16.83
N ARG A 63 5.66 -0.53 15.84
CA ARG A 63 6.87 -0.76 15.03
C ARG A 63 6.79 -0.15 13.64
N GLY A 64 5.61 -0.05 13.04
CA GLY A 64 5.47 0.41 11.67
C GLY A 64 5.98 1.83 11.46
N PHE A 65 5.57 2.77 12.31
CA PHE A 65 6.05 4.16 12.24
C PHE A 65 7.56 4.27 12.45
N SER A 66 8.14 3.50 13.38
CA SER A 66 9.58 3.52 13.63
C SER A 66 10.40 3.10 12.40
N LYS A 67 9.91 2.12 11.62
CA LYS A 67 10.56 1.69 10.38
C LYS A 67 10.40 2.69 9.24
N CYS A 68 9.32 3.46 9.23
CA CYS A 68 9.11 4.52 8.24
C CYS A 68 9.99 5.74 8.49
N GLY A 69 10.21 6.08 9.77
CA GLY A 69 10.83 7.33 10.18
C GLY A 69 10.18 8.54 9.49
N THR A 70 11.00 9.52 9.13
CA THR A 70 10.57 10.72 8.40
C THR A 70 10.86 10.66 6.90
N THR A 71 11.30 9.53 6.36
CA THR A 71 11.77 9.42 4.96
C THR A 71 10.76 9.95 3.95
N HIS A 72 9.51 9.50 4.03
CA HIS A 72 8.45 9.96 3.13
C HIS A 72 8.16 11.47 3.24
N LEU A 73 8.32 12.07 4.44
CA LEU A 73 8.18 13.51 4.63
C LEU A 73 9.36 14.28 4.00
N GLN A 74 10.59 13.79 4.15
CA GLN A 74 11.76 14.40 3.53
C GLN A 74 11.66 14.39 1.99
N ILE A 75 11.20 13.27 1.42
CA ILE A 75 10.92 13.16 -0.03
C ILE A 75 9.84 14.18 -0.44
N LYS A 76 8.75 14.29 0.33
CA LYS A 76 7.68 15.27 0.07
C LYS A 76 8.18 16.70 0.08
N VAL A 77 9.01 17.06 1.05
CA VAL A 77 9.61 18.39 1.15
C VAL A 77 10.54 18.68 -0.04
N ARG A 78 11.28 17.67 -0.50
CA ARG A 78 12.24 17.81 -1.61
C ARG A 78 11.59 18.00 -2.97
N PHE A 79 10.54 17.22 -3.27
CA PHE A 79 9.96 17.19 -4.61
C PHE A 79 8.75 18.12 -4.79
N GLN A 80 8.02 18.46 -3.71
CA GLN A 80 6.87 19.37 -3.74
C GLN A 80 5.86 19.08 -4.87
N ARG A 81 5.71 17.81 -5.26
CA ARG A 81 4.89 17.43 -6.39
C ARG A 81 3.42 17.82 -6.13
N PRO A 82 2.75 18.53 -7.05
CA PRO A 82 1.32 18.81 -6.91
C PRO A 82 0.49 17.52 -7.01
N ARG A 83 -0.64 17.50 -6.32
CA ARG A 83 -1.62 16.41 -6.33
C ARG A 83 -2.32 16.33 -7.69
N PRO A 84 -2.84 15.15 -8.09
CA PRO A 84 -3.51 14.98 -9.37
C PRO A 84 -4.64 15.99 -9.61
N PHE A 85 -5.47 16.24 -8.59
CA PHE A 85 -6.58 17.18 -8.70
C PHE A 85 -6.11 18.64 -8.85
N GLN A 86 -4.99 19.03 -8.22
CA GLN A 86 -4.44 20.38 -8.35
C GLN A 86 -3.98 20.63 -9.79
N VAL A 87 -3.27 19.66 -10.38
CA VAL A 87 -2.84 19.74 -11.78
C VAL A 87 -4.05 19.73 -12.73
N ALA A 88 -5.05 18.89 -12.46
CA ALA A 88 -6.27 18.86 -13.27
C ALA A 88 -7.00 20.21 -13.27
N THR A 89 -7.14 20.84 -12.10
CA THR A 89 -7.72 22.19 -11.97
C THR A 89 -6.92 23.22 -12.74
N LEU A 90 -5.59 23.24 -12.61
CA LEU A 90 -4.72 24.18 -13.33
C LEU A 90 -4.80 24.02 -14.85
N LEU A 91 -5.00 22.79 -15.34
CA LEU A 91 -5.13 22.48 -16.77
C LEU A 91 -6.57 22.61 -17.30
N GLY A 92 -7.51 23.11 -16.48
CA GLY A 92 -8.92 23.22 -16.86
C GLY A 92 -9.59 21.86 -17.16
N LYS A 93 -9.03 20.76 -16.65
CA LYS A 93 -9.59 19.41 -16.86
C LYS A 93 -10.78 19.20 -15.95
N GLN A 94 -11.96 19.12 -16.54
CA GLN A 94 -13.18 18.75 -15.84
C GLN A 94 -13.24 17.23 -15.56
N GLY A 95 -13.96 16.84 -14.50
CA GLY A 95 -14.24 15.43 -14.20
C GLY A 95 -13.30 14.75 -13.19
N VAL A 96 -12.19 15.37 -12.79
CA VAL A 96 -11.39 14.89 -11.66
C VAL A 96 -12.05 15.34 -10.36
N ARG A 97 -12.68 14.41 -9.66
CA ARG A 97 -13.34 14.64 -8.37
C ARG A 97 -12.57 13.90 -7.28
N PRO A 98 -11.56 14.53 -6.64
CA PRO A 98 -10.84 13.90 -5.54
C PRO A 98 -11.81 13.63 -4.40
N LEU A 99 -11.63 12.50 -3.71
CA LEU A 99 -12.29 12.32 -2.41
C LEU A 99 -11.64 13.24 -1.38
N ARG A 100 -12.40 13.64 -0.36
CA ARG A 100 -11.83 14.38 0.78
C ARG A 100 -10.68 13.58 1.38
N SER A 101 -9.60 14.27 1.74
CA SER A 101 -8.51 13.70 2.53
C SER A 101 -7.95 14.71 3.52
N ILE A 102 -7.85 14.33 4.78
CA ILE A 102 -7.18 15.05 5.87
C ILE A 102 -5.67 15.12 5.59
N SER A 103 -5.11 14.06 4.99
CA SER A 103 -3.67 13.99 4.68
C SER A 103 -3.24 14.67 3.37
N ALA A 104 -4.18 15.26 2.61
CA ALA A 104 -3.91 15.95 1.36
C ALA A 104 -3.27 17.34 1.52
N GLY A 105 -3.02 17.81 2.74
CA GLY A 105 -2.32 19.07 3.00
C GLY A 105 -0.82 19.07 2.63
N SER A 106 -0.24 17.91 2.37
CA SER A 106 1.17 17.75 1.96
C SER A 106 1.31 17.43 0.46
N SER A 107 2.51 17.60 -0.10
CA SER A 107 2.83 17.29 -1.49
C SER A 107 2.60 15.79 -1.84
N ALA A 108 2.44 15.48 -3.12
CA ALA A 108 1.98 14.18 -3.61
C ALA A 108 3.06 13.08 -3.63
N LEU A 109 4.33 13.42 -3.84
CA LEU A 109 5.38 12.42 -4.04
C LEU A 109 6.22 12.25 -2.77
N CYS A 110 6.37 11.06 -2.20
CA CYS A 110 5.68 9.80 -2.50
C CYS A 110 4.30 9.73 -1.81
N SER A 111 3.54 8.65 -2.06
CA SER A 111 2.34 8.34 -1.27
C SER A 111 2.73 7.89 0.14
N GLY A 112 2.49 8.76 1.12
CA GLY A 112 2.82 8.50 2.53
C GLY A 112 2.11 7.25 3.05
N HIS A 113 0.80 7.17 2.83
CA HIS A 113 -0.02 6.01 3.19
C HIS A 113 0.45 4.72 2.50
N ALA A 114 0.78 4.74 1.21
CA ALA A 114 1.27 3.55 0.53
C ALA A 114 2.62 3.08 1.09
N PHE A 115 3.53 4.02 1.36
CA PHE A 115 4.85 3.74 1.92
C PHE A 115 4.74 3.20 3.36
N GLN A 116 3.95 3.88 4.19
CA GLN A 116 3.75 3.50 5.58
C GLN A 116 3.03 2.17 5.73
N ALA A 117 2.01 1.90 4.91
CA ALA A 117 1.31 0.62 4.89
C ALA A 117 2.28 -0.54 4.60
N LEU A 118 3.11 -0.43 3.56
CA LEU A 118 4.10 -1.47 3.24
C LEU A 118 5.05 -1.74 4.41
N LEU A 119 5.67 -0.71 4.98
CA LEU A 119 6.65 -0.92 6.05
C LEU A 119 5.99 -1.38 7.36
N SER A 120 4.78 -0.92 7.65
CA SER A 120 4.07 -1.29 8.88
C SER A 120 3.52 -2.71 8.83
N LEU A 121 2.96 -3.13 7.69
CA LEU A 121 2.53 -4.51 7.50
C LEU A 121 3.74 -5.45 7.28
N GLY A 122 4.85 -4.93 6.74
CA GLY A 122 6.14 -5.61 6.76
C GLY A 122 6.64 -5.87 8.20
N ALA A 123 6.37 -4.97 9.15
CA ALA A 123 6.71 -5.20 10.56
C ALA A 123 5.88 -6.33 11.19
N VAL A 124 4.61 -6.44 10.80
CA VAL A 124 3.75 -7.57 11.18
C VAL A 124 4.30 -8.87 10.57
N ALA A 125 4.67 -8.87 9.29
CA ALA A 125 5.28 -10.04 8.65
C ALA A 125 6.61 -10.44 9.31
N GLU A 126 7.47 -9.48 9.65
CA GLU A 126 8.70 -9.71 10.41
C GLU A 126 8.42 -10.37 11.76
N TYR A 127 7.40 -9.88 12.49
CA TYR A 127 6.98 -10.44 13.76
C TYR A 127 6.50 -11.90 13.62
N VAL A 128 5.72 -12.19 12.57
CA VAL A 128 5.29 -13.56 12.25
C VAL A 128 6.49 -14.48 12.03
N TYR A 129 7.48 -14.05 11.23
CA TYR A 129 8.68 -14.84 10.97
C TYR A 129 9.55 -15.05 12.21
N LEU A 130 9.80 -13.98 12.99
CA LEU A 130 10.64 -14.06 14.20
C LEU A 130 10.07 -14.98 15.27
N ASN A 131 8.74 -15.08 15.35
CA ASN A 131 8.07 -15.88 16.38
C ASN A 131 7.50 -17.19 15.84
N ASN A 132 7.82 -17.56 14.60
CA ASN A 132 7.32 -18.77 13.93
C ASN A 132 5.80 -18.94 14.06
N ILE A 133 5.04 -17.85 13.91
CA ILE A 133 3.58 -17.89 14.06
C ILE A 133 3.00 -18.63 12.84
N PRO A 134 2.26 -19.73 13.04
CA PRO A 134 1.76 -20.55 11.94
C PRO A 134 0.54 -19.86 11.29
N LEU A 135 0.79 -19.01 10.30
CA LEU A 135 -0.27 -18.43 9.48
C LEU A 135 -0.61 -19.35 8.30
N THR A 136 -1.89 -19.43 7.98
CA THR A 136 -2.33 -20.07 6.74
C THR A 136 -1.87 -19.27 5.52
N SER A 137 -1.76 -19.92 4.36
CA SER A 137 -1.46 -19.25 3.08
C SER A 137 -2.46 -18.10 2.79
N SER A 138 -3.71 -18.31 3.19
CA SER A 138 -4.81 -17.35 3.09
C SER A 138 -4.57 -16.11 3.95
N SER A 139 -4.17 -16.29 5.21
CA SER A 139 -3.83 -15.21 6.14
C SER A 139 -2.62 -14.41 5.65
N HIS A 140 -1.59 -15.09 5.13
CA HIS A 140 -0.46 -14.41 4.47
C HIS A 140 -0.89 -13.59 3.26
N LYS A 141 -1.84 -14.09 2.45
CA LYS A 141 -2.38 -13.35 1.31
C LYS A 141 -3.22 -12.15 1.76
N ALA A 142 -4.05 -12.30 2.78
CA ALA A 142 -4.84 -11.23 3.37
C ALA A 142 -3.97 -10.07 3.89
N LEU A 143 -2.91 -10.36 4.65
CA LEU A 143 -1.94 -9.34 5.10
C LEU A 143 -1.28 -8.60 3.92
N ARG A 144 -0.89 -9.34 2.88
CA ARG A 144 -0.30 -8.75 1.68
C ARG A 144 -1.28 -7.87 0.92
N GLN A 145 -2.54 -8.30 0.81
CA GLN A 145 -3.58 -7.51 0.14
C GLN A 145 -3.82 -6.19 0.89
N LEU A 146 -3.97 -6.23 2.21
CA LEU A 146 -4.13 -5.00 3.02
C LEU A 146 -2.95 -4.04 2.81
N ALA A 147 -1.72 -4.55 2.78
CA ALA A 147 -0.51 -3.74 2.66
C ALA A 147 -0.48 -2.88 1.38
N VAL A 148 -1.06 -3.37 0.27
CA VAL A 148 -1.11 -2.62 -0.99
C VAL A 148 -2.42 -1.86 -1.20
N ASP A 149 -3.54 -2.38 -0.71
CA ASP A 149 -4.85 -1.77 -0.93
C ASP A 149 -4.95 -0.37 -0.31
N ILE A 150 -4.27 -0.14 0.83
CA ILE A 150 -4.21 1.20 1.45
C ILE A 150 -3.61 2.22 0.48
N GLY A 151 -2.56 1.84 -0.25
CA GLY A 151 -1.94 2.69 -1.26
C GLY A 151 -2.79 2.83 -2.52
N ASP A 152 -3.30 1.71 -3.03
CA ASP A 152 -4.12 1.65 -4.25
C ASP A 152 -5.37 2.53 -4.12
N ARG A 153 -6.03 2.48 -2.96
CA ARG A 153 -7.20 3.33 -2.66
C ARG A 153 -6.91 4.82 -2.77
N ARG A 154 -5.66 5.27 -2.58
CA ARG A 154 -5.31 6.69 -2.76
C ARG A 154 -5.24 7.12 -4.23
N VAL A 155 -4.92 6.18 -5.11
CA VAL A 155 -5.02 6.37 -6.56
C VAL A 155 -6.48 6.34 -6.99
N PHE A 156 -7.26 5.40 -6.44
CA PHE A 156 -8.70 5.31 -6.70
C PHE A 156 -9.46 6.57 -6.28
N ALA A 157 -9.04 7.18 -5.18
CA ALA A 157 -9.56 8.45 -4.67
C ALA A 157 -9.06 9.70 -5.42
N ALA A 158 -8.24 9.55 -6.46
CA ALA A 158 -7.59 10.63 -7.20
C ALA A 158 -6.75 11.60 -6.34
N ILE A 159 -6.24 11.12 -5.20
CA ILE A 159 -5.35 11.88 -4.29
C ILE A 159 -3.87 11.68 -4.63
N HIS A 160 -3.55 10.56 -5.27
CA HIS A 160 -2.23 10.22 -5.74
C HIS A 160 -2.27 9.75 -7.19
N ASN A 161 -1.19 10.03 -7.94
CA ASN A 161 -0.96 9.42 -9.24
C ASN A 161 -0.44 7.98 -9.04
N PRO A 162 -0.61 7.06 -9.99
CA PRO A 162 0.03 5.74 -9.94
C PRO A 162 1.55 5.81 -9.67
N SER A 163 2.25 6.76 -10.30
CA SER A 163 3.68 7.00 -10.05
C SER A 163 4.02 7.37 -8.59
N ASP A 164 3.10 7.94 -7.82
CA ASP A 164 3.36 8.24 -6.41
C ASP A 164 3.41 6.96 -5.57
N ASN A 165 2.61 5.94 -5.93
CA ASN A 165 2.69 4.61 -5.34
C ASN A 165 3.96 3.88 -5.80
N ILE A 166 4.32 3.95 -7.08
CA ILE A 166 5.57 3.34 -7.58
C ILE A 166 6.78 3.90 -6.81
N ALA A 167 6.84 5.22 -6.61
CA ALA A 167 7.89 5.83 -5.80
C ALA A 167 7.88 5.32 -4.35
N SER A 168 6.70 5.17 -3.73
CA SER A 168 6.59 4.57 -2.40
C SER A 168 7.09 3.13 -2.36
N TRP A 169 6.83 2.33 -3.40
CA TRP A 169 7.31 0.95 -3.51
C TRP A 169 8.83 0.90 -3.65
N ILE A 170 9.43 1.75 -4.50
CA ILE A 170 10.88 1.86 -4.64
C ILE A 170 11.50 2.19 -3.29
N LEU A 171 11.02 3.22 -2.61
CA LEU A 171 11.54 3.62 -1.29
C LEU A 171 11.41 2.50 -0.26
N ALA A 172 10.26 1.81 -0.21
CA ALA A 172 10.06 0.71 0.73
C ALA A 172 11.02 -0.46 0.45
N MET A 173 11.21 -0.83 -0.81
CA MET A 173 12.12 -1.91 -1.21
C MET A 173 13.59 -1.56 -0.98
N SER A 174 13.99 -0.30 -1.21
CA SER A 174 15.34 0.19 -0.90
C SER A 174 15.63 0.19 0.60
N LEU A 175 14.64 0.48 1.44
CA LEU A 175 14.82 0.50 2.90
C LEU A 175 14.71 -0.87 3.56
N ALA A 176 14.04 -1.83 2.91
CA ALA A 176 13.68 -3.10 3.52
C ALA A 176 14.88 -3.83 4.18
N ASP A 177 16.04 -3.87 3.52
CA ASP A 177 17.23 -4.54 4.04
C ASP A 177 17.89 -3.82 5.24
N HIS A 178 17.51 -2.57 5.49
CA HIS A 178 18.00 -1.76 6.60
C HIS A 178 17.04 -1.72 7.78
N VAL A 179 15.73 -1.81 7.51
CA VAL A 179 14.69 -1.65 8.54
C VAL A 179 14.12 -2.98 9.02
N PHE A 180 14.31 -4.07 8.28
CA PHE A 180 13.92 -5.41 8.69
C PHE A 180 15.14 -6.29 9.01
N ARG A 181 15.04 -7.04 10.09
CA ARG A 181 16.00 -8.06 10.54
C ARG A 181 15.87 -9.36 9.73
N ILE A 182 14.66 -9.62 9.22
CA ILE A 182 14.33 -10.81 8.43
C ILE A 182 14.30 -10.46 6.95
N ARG A 183 15.23 -11.03 6.18
CA ARG A 183 15.39 -10.75 4.73
C ARG A 183 14.17 -11.17 3.91
N GLU A 184 13.46 -12.21 4.37
CA GLU A 184 12.24 -12.74 3.77
C GLU A 184 11.12 -11.69 3.72
N VAL A 185 11.14 -10.69 4.59
CA VAL A 185 10.16 -9.59 4.59
C VAL A 185 10.25 -8.79 3.29
N LYS A 186 11.46 -8.56 2.75
CA LYS A 186 11.60 -7.86 1.46
C LYS A 186 10.94 -8.64 0.32
N ARG A 187 11.12 -9.97 0.28
CA ARG A 187 10.41 -10.85 -0.67
C ARG A 187 8.90 -10.86 -0.44
N TRP A 188 8.47 -10.81 0.82
CA TRP A 188 7.06 -10.71 1.18
C TRP A 188 6.42 -9.42 0.64
N LEU A 189 7.10 -8.27 0.82
CA LEU A 189 6.66 -6.96 0.30
C LEU A 189 6.62 -6.95 -1.23
N TRP A 190 7.66 -7.48 -1.87
CA TRP A 190 7.68 -7.64 -3.34
C TRP A 190 6.45 -8.42 -3.82
N THR A 191 6.15 -9.55 -3.18
CA THR A 191 4.99 -10.37 -3.53
C THR A 191 3.68 -9.63 -3.32
N ALA A 192 3.56 -8.82 -2.27
CA ALA A 192 2.39 -7.98 -2.05
C ALA A 192 2.19 -7.02 -3.24
N ILE A 193 3.23 -6.29 -3.62
CA ILE A 193 3.19 -5.31 -4.72
C ILE A 193 2.79 -6.00 -6.03
N VAL A 194 3.55 -7.01 -6.47
CA VAL A 194 3.39 -7.55 -7.84
C VAL A 194 2.21 -8.51 -8.00
N LYS A 195 1.73 -9.13 -6.91
CA LYS A 195 0.63 -10.10 -6.99
C LYS A 195 -0.71 -9.56 -6.49
N GLN A 196 -0.73 -8.57 -5.59
CA GLN A 196 -1.97 -8.11 -4.98
C GLN A 196 -2.40 -6.71 -5.43
N SER A 197 -1.46 -5.81 -5.78
CA SER A 197 -1.82 -4.43 -6.16
C SER A 197 -2.56 -4.41 -7.50
N LEU A 198 -3.72 -3.78 -7.50
CA LEU A 198 -4.47 -3.44 -8.70
C LEU A 198 -3.76 -2.32 -9.47
N VAL A 199 -3.19 -1.35 -8.76
CA VAL A 199 -2.43 -0.27 -9.42
C VAL A 199 -1.20 -0.83 -10.13
N TYR A 200 -0.45 -1.76 -9.50
CA TYR A 200 0.71 -2.40 -10.13
C TYR A 200 0.31 -3.08 -11.45
N ARG A 201 -0.78 -3.87 -11.43
CA ARG A 201 -1.28 -4.57 -12.63
C ARG A 201 -1.58 -3.65 -13.80
N VAL A 202 -2.13 -2.46 -13.53
CA VAL A 202 -2.42 -1.49 -14.60
C VAL A 202 -1.14 -0.80 -15.07
N VAL A 203 -0.28 -0.32 -14.15
CA VAL A 203 0.95 0.38 -14.57
C VAL A 203 1.94 -0.53 -15.30
N GLU A 204 1.90 -1.84 -15.05
CA GLU A 204 2.73 -2.82 -15.76
C GLU A 204 2.37 -2.93 -17.25
N GLN A 205 1.14 -2.59 -17.63
CA GLN A 205 0.66 -2.61 -19.01
C GLN A 205 0.92 -1.29 -19.75
N GLU A 206 1.44 -0.27 -19.05
CA GLU A 206 1.54 1.10 -19.54
C GLU A 206 3.01 1.47 -19.77
N GLU A 207 3.40 1.66 -21.03
CA GLU A 207 4.79 1.92 -21.45
C GLU A 207 5.40 3.13 -20.72
N ALA A 208 4.58 4.15 -20.41
CA ALA A 208 4.99 5.35 -19.69
C ALA A 208 5.62 5.06 -18.30
N PHE A 209 5.39 3.88 -17.72
CA PHE A 209 5.97 3.49 -16.43
C PHE A 209 7.13 2.49 -16.54
N ALA A 210 7.55 2.09 -17.75
CA ALA A 210 8.57 1.05 -17.95
C ALA A 210 9.88 1.33 -17.20
N SER A 211 10.43 2.55 -17.29
CA SER A 211 11.67 2.92 -16.59
C SER A 211 11.53 2.87 -15.07
N SER A 212 10.40 3.33 -14.53
CA SER A 212 10.14 3.28 -13.08
C SER A 212 9.97 1.86 -12.56
N LEU A 213 9.33 0.99 -13.35
CA LEU A 213 9.19 -0.44 -13.03
C LEU A 213 10.53 -1.19 -13.16
N HIS A 214 11.40 -0.78 -14.07
CA HIS A 214 12.77 -1.29 -14.14
C HIS A 214 13.52 -0.98 -12.85
N LEU A 215 13.53 0.30 -12.42
CA LEU A 215 14.17 0.71 -11.17
C LEU A 215 13.56 -0.03 -9.96
N LEU A 216 12.24 -0.18 -9.91
CA LEU A 216 11.58 -0.95 -8.84
C LEU A 216 12.08 -2.41 -8.79
N ARG A 217 12.23 -3.07 -9.93
CA ARG A 217 12.76 -4.43 -10.02
C ARG A 217 14.24 -4.49 -9.64
N GLU A 218 15.01 -3.46 -9.95
CA GLU A 218 16.42 -3.35 -9.58
C GLU A 218 16.59 -3.24 -8.06
N VAL A 219 15.85 -2.34 -7.39
CA VAL A 219 15.93 -2.19 -5.93
C VAL A 219 15.33 -3.37 -5.18
N ALA A 220 14.39 -4.09 -5.81
CA ALA A 220 13.94 -5.38 -5.31
C ALA A 220 15.08 -6.41 -5.33
N GLY A 221 16.04 -6.30 -6.25
CA GLY A 221 17.12 -7.25 -6.45
C GLY A 221 16.65 -8.57 -7.08
N ASP A 222 17.51 -9.59 -7.05
CA ASP A 222 17.23 -10.94 -7.57
C ASP A 222 16.26 -11.76 -6.69
N ILE A 223 15.13 -11.16 -6.31
CA ILE A 223 14.02 -11.88 -5.66
C ILE A 223 13.37 -12.89 -6.63
N ARG A 224 13.75 -12.90 -7.92
CA ARG A 224 13.16 -13.70 -9.00
C ARG A 224 13.46 -15.20 -8.94
N PHE A 225 14.28 -15.70 -8.02
CA PHE A 225 14.78 -17.09 -8.05
C PHE A 225 14.21 -18.05 -7.00
N VAL A 226 12.98 -17.85 -6.51
CA VAL A 226 12.29 -18.92 -5.76
C VAL A 226 10.78 -18.84 -6.00
N ALA A 227 10.33 -19.28 -7.18
CA ALA A 227 8.95 -19.74 -7.34
C ALA A 227 8.93 -21.21 -6.90
N HIS A 228 8.52 -21.46 -5.66
CA HIS A 228 8.06 -22.77 -5.21
C HIS A 228 6.54 -22.74 -5.14
#